data_AF-A0A7Y3MGN4-F1
#
_entry.id   AF-A0A7Y3MGN4-F1
#
_cell.length_a   1.000
_cell.length_b   1.000
_cell.length_c   1.000
_cell.angle_alpha   90.00
_cell.angle_beta   90.00
_cell.angle_gamma   90.00
#
_symmetry.space_group_name_H-M   'P 1'
#
loop_
_entity.id
_entity.type
_entity.pdbx_description
1 polymer ?
#
loop_
_entity_poly.entity_id
_entity_poly.type
_entity_poly.pdbx_seq_one_letter_code
_entity_poly.pdbx_strand_id
1 'polypeptide(L)' 'MSKTRIYELARDLDLESKEVLTRAQELGLEVKTASSGLDEDEAELVRLSYQDDSAAETPPAEDDDAG' A
#
# COMPACT_ATOMS: atom_id res chain seq x y z
N MET A 1 -7.18 5.44 -17.76
CA MET A 1 -6.47 5.03 -16.54
C MET A 1 -5.97 6.26 -15.83
N SER A 2 -6.50 6.51 -14.64
CA SER A 2 -6.01 7.59 -13.77
C SER A 2 -4.77 7.07 -13.06
N LYS A 3 -3.68 7.84 -13.07
CA LYS A 3 -2.47 7.50 -12.32
C LYS A 3 -2.60 8.07 -10.91
N THR A 4 -2.40 7.25 -9.89
CA THR A 4 -2.36 7.70 -8.50
C THR A 4 -0.95 8.16 -8.17
N ARG A 5 -0.77 9.36 -7.61
CA ARG A 5 0.58 9.78 -7.18
C ARG A 5 0.98 9.06 -5.89
N ILE A 6 2.26 8.83 -5.70
CA ILE A 6 2.78 8.17 -4.48
C ILE A 6 2.37 8.92 -3.21
N TYR A 7 2.40 10.26 -3.21
CA TYR A 7 1.95 11.03 -2.04
C TYR A 7 0.45 10.88 -1.76
N GLU A 8 -0.37 10.65 -2.79
CA GLU A 8 -1.81 10.42 -2.63
C GLU A 8 -2.04 9.05 -2.04
N LEU A 9 -1.38 8.04 -2.58
CA LEU A 9 -1.45 6.67 -2.07
C LEU A 9 -0.94 6.59 -0.62
N ALA A 10 0.15 7.26 -0.30
CA ALA A 10 0.68 7.32 1.06
C ALA A 10 -0.32 7.93 2.02
N ARG A 11 -1.00 9.02 1.63
CA ARG A 11 -2.04 9.64 2.44
C ARG A 11 -3.27 8.73 2.64
N ASP A 12 -3.64 7.97 1.60
CA ASP A 12 -4.74 7.00 1.63
C ASP A 12 -4.44 5.83 2.58
N LEU A 13 -3.18 5.39 2.62
CA LEU A 13 -2.67 4.34 3.49
C LEU A 13 -2.25 4.82 4.90
N ASP A 14 -2.37 6.12 5.19
CA ASP A 14 -1.84 6.77 6.40
C ASP A 14 -0.34 6.50 6.64
N LEU A 15 0.43 6.45 5.55
CA LEU A 15 1.87 6.24 5.53
C LEU A 15 2.62 7.52 5.11
N GLU A 16 3.92 7.57 5.40
CA GLU A 16 4.77 8.62 4.85
C GLU A 16 5.04 8.37 3.36
N SER A 17 5.05 9.44 2.56
CA SER A 17 5.34 9.34 1.12
C SER A 17 6.71 8.73 0.80
N LYS A 18 7.69 8.83 1.72
CA LYS A 18 8.99 8.18 1.57
C LYS A 18 8.88 6.66 1.67
N GLU A 19 8.05 6.16 2.60
CA GLU A 19 7.90 4.73 2.85
C GLU A 19 7.27 4.07 1.62
N VAL A 20 6.19 4.66 1.10
CA VAL A 20 5.52 4.18 -0.11
C VAL A 20 6.44 4.28 -1.33
N LEU A 21 7.24 5.35 -1.44
CA LEU A 21 8.24 5.47 -2.50
C LEU A 21 9.28 4.35 -2.43
N THR A 22 9.84 4.10 -1.25
CA THR A 22 10.82 3.03 -1.04
C THR A 22 10.21 1.67 -1.34
N ARG A 23 9.02 1.36 -0.83
CA ARG A 23 8.34 0.09 -1.08
C ARG A 23 8.05 -0.12 -2.56
N ALA A 24 7.60 0.92 -3.26
CA ALA A 24 7.42 0.86 -4.71
C ALA A 24 8.73 0.54 -5.45
N GLN A 25 9.86 1.13 -5.04
CA GLN A 25 11.18 0.79 -5.60
C GLN A 25 11.61 -0.65 -5.28
N GLU A 26 11.34 -1.14 -4.07
CA GLU A 26 11.62 -2.53 -3.67
C GLU A 26 10.82 -3.55 -4.49
N LEU A 27 9.59 -3.19 -4.86
CA LEU A 27 8.73 -3.98 -5.76
C LEU A 27 9.18 -3.90 -7.23
N GLY A 28 10.23 -3.14 -7.55
CA GLY A 28 10.77 -3.00 -8.91
C GLY A 28 10.07 -1.96 -9.77
N LEU A 29 9.28 -1.05 -9.18
CA LEU A 29 8.58 0.01 -9.90
C LEU A 29 9.53 1.18 -10.23
N GLU A 30 9.41 1.75 -11.43
CA GLU A 30 10.26 2.85 -11.90
C GLU A 30 9.82 4.22 -11.35
N VAL A 31 9.99 4.41 -10.04
CA VAL A 31 9.58 5.64 -9.34
C VAL A 31 10.75 6.38 -8.71
N LYS A 32 10.76 7.70 -8.83
CA LYS A 32 11.90 8.57 -8.43
C LYS A 32 11.57 9.50 -7.27
N THR A 33 10.31 9.89 -7.13
CA THR A 33 9.86 10.89 -6.15
C THR A 33 8.44 10.61 -5.71
N ALA A 34 7.99 11.22 -4.61
CA ALA A 34 6.59 11.13 -4.16
C ALA A 34 5.57 11.66 -5.19
N SER A 35 6.01 12.51 -6.13
CA SER A 35 5.21 12.97 -7.25
C SER A 35 5.22 12.02 -8.45
N SER A 36 5.91 10.88 -8.41
CA SER A 36 5.78 9.84 -9.43
C SER A 36 4.34 9.29 -9.41
N GLY A 37 3.81 8.98 -10.60
CA GLY A 37 2.47 8.42 -10.76
C GLY A 37 2.57 6.90 -10.94
N LEU A 38 1.75 6.18 -10.20
CA LEU A 38 1.53 4.74 -10.29
C LEU A 38 0.26 4.51 -11.12
N ASP A 39 0.33 3.60 -12.08
CA ASP A 39 -0.85 3.03 -12.72
C ASP A 39 -1.65 2.18 -11.71
N GLU A 40 -2.88 1.80 -12.08
CA GLU A 40 -3.81 1.12 -11.17
C GLU A 40 -3.22 -0.20 -10.63
N ASP A 41 -2.61 -1.00 -11.50
CA ASP A 41 -1.92 -2.24 -11.13
C ASP A 41 -0.74 -2.01 -10.17
N GLU A 42 0.05 -0.96 -10.40
CA GLU A 42 1.21 -0.63 -9.58
C GLU A 42 0.78 -0.13 -8.19
N ALA A 43 -0.28 0.69 -8.13
CA ALA A 43 -0.84 1.18 -6.89
C ALA A 43 -1.45 0.03 -6.07
N GLU A 44 -2.16 -0.91 -6.71
CA GLU A 44 -2.65 -2.13 -6.05
C GLU A 44 -1.52 -2.98 -5.49
N LEU A 45 -0.44 -3.20 -6.26
CA LEU A 45 0.71 -3.99 -5.81
C LEU A 45 1.33 -3.41 -4.53
N VAL A 46 1.51 -2.09 -4.49
CA VAL A 46 2.03 -1.40 -3.31
C VAL A 46 1.08 -1.56 -2.12
N ARG A 47 -0.24 -1.37 -2.31
CA ARG A 47 -1.27 -1.57 -1.27
C ARG A 47 -1.25 -2.99 -0.70
N LEU A 48 -1.20 -4.00 -1.58
CA LEU A 48 -1.13 -5.41 -1.22
C LEU A 48 0.12 -5.70 -0.37
N SER A 49 1.25 -5.10 -0.72
CA SER A 49 2.50 -5.28 0.02
C SER A 49 2.45 -4.81 1.48
N TYR A 50 1.56 -3.88 1.83
CA TYR A 50 1.35 -3.44 3.21
C TYR A 50 0.24 -4.20 3.94
N GLN A 51 -0.72 -4.78 3.20
CA GLN A 51 -1.75 -5.64 3.76
C GLN A 51 -1.20 -7.01 4.16
N ASP A 52 -0.26 -7.55 3.37
CA ASP A 52 0.39 -8.84 3.65
C ASP A 52 1.33 -8.74 4.88
N ASP A 53 2.05 -7.62 5.04
CA ASP A 53 2.87 -7.34 6.23
C ASP A 53 1.99 -7.14 7.49
N SER A 54 0.76 -6.63 7.34
CA SER A 54 -0.17 -6.43 8.47
C SER A 54 -0.89 -7.72 8.90
N ALA A 55 -0.81 -8.82 8.14
CA ALA A 55 -1.40 -10.11 8.51
C ALA A 55 -0.59 -10.87 9.57
N ALA A 56 0.58 -10.38 9.98
CA ALA A 56 1.41 -10.99 11.02
C ALA A 56 1.08 -10.50 12.45
N GLU A 57 0.20 -9.51 12.65
CA GLU A 57 -0.26 -9.15 14.00
C GLU A 57 -1.78 -8.92 14.04
N THR A 58 -2.46 -9.92 14.61
CA THR A 58 -3.87 -10.03 15.03
C THR A 58 -4.93 -10.36 13.96
N PRO A 59 -5.55 -11.56 14.03
CA PRO A 59 -6.80 -11.82 13.32
C PRO A 59 -7.95 -11.03 13.97
N PRO A 60 -8.81 -10.34 13.20
CA PRO A 60 -10.04 -9.79 13.73
C PRO A 60 -11.01 -10.93 13.98
N ALA A 61 -11.44 -11.05 15.24
CA ALA A 61 -12.73 -11.54 15.69
C ALA A 61 -13.34 -12.72 14.90
N GLU A 62 -13.14 -13.94 15.42
CA GLU A 62 -14.23 -14.94 15.41
C GLU A 62 -15.41 -14.35 16.19
N ASP A 63 -16.41 -13.88 15.45
CA ASP A 63 -17.78 -13.69 15.89
C ASP A 63 -18.49 -15.03 15.61
N ASP A 64 -18.65 -15.90 16.61
CA ASP A 64 -19.82 -16.78 16.86
C ASP A 64 -19.54 -17.70 18.08
N ASP A 65 -19.87 -17.26 19.29
CA ASP A 65 -20.22 -18.17 20.40
C ASP A 65 -21.66 -17.87 20.80
N ALA A 66 -22.59 -18.40 19.99
CA ALA A 66 -23.95 -18.66 20.40
C ALA A 66 -24.01 -20.06 21.03
N GLY A 67 -24.16 -20.13 22.36
CA GLY A 67 -24.34 -21.38 23.12
C GLY A 67 -24.81 -21.20 24.55
#